data_AF-A0A1J8QGH3-F1
#
_entry.id   AF-A0A1J8QGH3-F1
#
_cell.length_a   1.000
_cell.length_b   1.000
_cell.length_c   1.000
_cell.angle_alpha   90.00
_cell.angle_beta   90.00
_cell.angle_gamma   90.00
#
_symmetry.space_group_name_H-M   'P 1'
#
loop_
_entity.id
_entity.type
_entity.pdbx_description
1 polymer ?
#
loop_
_entity_poly.entity_id
_entity_poly.type
_entity_poly.pdbx_seq_one_letter_code
_entity_poly.pdbx_strand_id
1 'polypeptide(L)'
;MLSILRPSRKYTVSLISDIVRSCKRLIDLHCPLLLDSAAWTHLSNLPTLVKLTIEEQDSDSAVLDEDNLNLAPFLNVTTLRFVVKTATDLIEVMQRSEFPSLNSFCMIVDILLWEEVEQLFRALSRCGGEQVLDSTGS
;
A
#
# COMPACT_ATOMS: atom_id res chain seq x y z
N MET A 1 -8.52 12.97 -37.85
CA MET A 1 -7.95 13.24 -36.51
C MET A 1 -8.48 12.17 -35.57
N LEU A 2 -7.72 11.10 -35.33
CA LEU A 2 -8.08 10.08 -34.34
C LEU A 2 -7.61 10.60 -32.98
N SER A 3 -8.53 11.17 -32.20
CA SER A 3 -8.30 11.43 -30.79
C SER A 3 -8.16 10.08 -30.10
N ILE A 4 -6.94 9.74 -29.68
CA ILE A 4 -6.67 8.61 -28.80
C ILE A 4 -7.43 8.90 -27.51
N LEU A 5 -8.59 8.25 -27.34
CA LEU A 5 -9.34 8.27 -26.09
C LEU A 5 -8.45 7.60 -25.05
N ARG A 6 -7.73 8.41 -24.26
CA ARG A 6 -7.06 7.91 -23.07
C ARG A 6 -8.16 7.34 -22.16
N PRO A 7 -8.08 6.06 -21.76
CA PRO A 7 -9.00 5.51 -20.78
C PRO A 7 -9.01 6.38 -19.53
N SER A 8 -10.18 6.58 -18.93
CA SER A 8 -10.26 7.32 -17.67
C SER A 8 -9.47 6.57 -16.60
N ARG A 9 -8.80 7.32 -15.70
CA ARG A 9 -8.02 6.74 -14.59
C ARG A 9 -8.83 5.74 -13.78
N LYS A 10 -10.09 6.07 -13.48
CA LYS A 10 -11.03 5.21 -12.76
C LYS A 10 -11.23 3.85 -13.44
N TYR A 11 -11.37 3.84 -14.77
CA TYR A 11 -11.49 2.60 -15.53
C TYR A 11 -10.19 1.78 -15.47
N THR A 12 -9.04 2.44 -15.59
CA THR A 12 -7.73 1.77 -15.50
C THR A 12 -7.49 1.16 -14.12
N VAL A 13 -7.80 1.89 -13.04
CA VAL A 13 -7.70 1.39 -11.65
C VAL A 13 -8.60 0.18 -11.46
N SER A 14 -9.87 0.26 -11.86
CA SER A 14 -10.81 -0.86 -11.77
C SER A 14 -10.32 -2.10 -12.53
N LEU A 15 -9.80 -1.92 -13.75
CA LEU A 15 -9.28 -3.03 -14.55
C LEU A 15 -8.06 -3.70 -13.89
N ILE A 16 -7.11 -2.91 -13.36
CA ILE A 16 -5.94 -3.46 -12.68
C ILE A 16 -6.35 -4.14 -11.37
N SER A 17 -7.26 -3.54 -10.60
CA SER A 17 -7.84 -4.17 -9.41
C SER A 17 -8.47 -5.52 -9.73
N ASP A 18 -9.24 -5.64 -10.81
CA ASP A 18 -9.82 -6.91 -11.24
C ASP A 18 -8.76 -7.96 -11.57
N ILE A 19 -7.70 -7.55 -12.27
CA ILE A 19 -6.57 -8.43 -12.60
C ILE A 19 -5.89 -8.91 -11.32
N VAL A 20 -5.56 -8.00 -10.39
CA VAL A 20 -4.92 -8.33 -9.11
C VAL A 20 -5.79 -9.31 -8.31
N ARG A 21 -7.09 -9.09 -8.23
CA ARG A 21 -8.04 -9.98 -7.53
C ARG A 21 -8.14 -11.37 -8.17
N SER A 22 -7.87 -11.49 -9.47
CA SER A 22 -7.84 -12.79 -10.15
C SER A 22 -6.59 -13.63 -9.79
N CYS A 23 -5.52 -12.98 -9.29
CA CYS A 23 -4.27 -13.63 -8.95
C CYS A 23 -4.32 -14.28 -7.55
N LYS A 24 -4.31 -15.62 -7.50
CA LYS A 24 -4.40 -16.40 -6.25
C LYS A 24 -3.06 -16.81 -5.64
N ARG A 25 -1.95 -16.59 -6.34
CA ARG A 25 -0.61 -17.04 -5.94
C ARG A 25 0.47 -15.99 -6.21
N LEU A 26 0.08 -14.72 -6.14
CA LEU A 26 1.01 -13.62 -6.34
C LEU A 26 2.07 -13.62 -5.23
N ILE A 27 3.35 -13.54 -5.61
CA ILE A 27 4.49 -13.47 -4.67
C ILE A 27 5.03 -12.05 -4.61
N ASP A 28 5.13 -11.43 -5.76
CA ASP A 28 5.61 -10.08 -5.99
C ASP A 28 4.49 -9.32 -6.71
N LEU A 29 4.08 -8.19 -6.15
CA LEU A 29 3.29 -7.20 -6.85
C LEU A 29 4.13 -5.95 -7.10
N HIS A 30 4.22 -5.57 -8.36
CA HIS A 30 4.58 -4.22 -8.78
C HIS A 30 3.39 -3.61 -9.51
N CYS A 31 2.88 -2.49 -9.00
CA CYS A 31 1.70 -1.83 -9.55
C CYS A 31 1.96 -0.33 -9.77
N PRO A 32 1.69 0.21 -10.97
CA PRO A 32 1.90 1.63 -11.27
C PRO A 32 0.74 2.54 -10.80
N LEU A 33 -0.27 1.99 -10.10
CA LEU A 33 -1.44 2.73 -9.64
C LEU A 33 -1.87 2.24 -8.26
N LEU A 34 -2.48 3.12 -7.49
CA LEU A 34 -3.17 2.72 -6.27
C LEU A 34 -4.41 1.91 -6.61
N LEU A 35 -4.62 0.84 -5.84
CA LEU A 35 -5.69 -0.11 -6.05
C LEU A 35 -6.93 0.28 -5.23
N ASP A 36 -8.10 -0.19 -5.67
CA ASP A 36 -9.32 -0.04 -4.88
C ASP A 36 -9.32 -0.90 -3.59
N SER A 37 -10.27 -0.61 -2.70
CA SER A 37 -10.42 -1.29 -1.41
C SER A 37 -10.55 -2.82 -1.57
N ALA A 38 -11.30 -3.27 -2.58
CA ALA A 38 -11.50 -4.70 -2.85
C ALA A 38 -10.19 -5.42 -3.21
N ALA A 39 -9.32 -4.77 -3.98
CA ALA A 39 -8.01 -5.32 -4.32
C ALA A 39 -7.06 -5.32 -3.11
N TRP A 40 -7.07 -4.28 -2.28
CA TRP A 40 -6.31 -4.26 -1.02
C TRP A 40 -6.73 -5.38 -0.06
N THR A 41 -8.04 -5.59 0.13
CA THR A 41 -8.56 -6.70 0.94
C THR A 41 -8.17 -8.07 0.35
N HIS A 42 -8.16 -8.22 -0.97
CA HIS A 42 -7.68 -9.45 -1.59
C HIS A 42 -6.19 -9.70 -1.32
N LEU A 43 -5.35 -8.67 -1.50
CA LEU A 43 -3.91 -8.75 -1.25
C LEU A 43 -3.59 -9.08 0.20
N SER A 44 -4.32 -8.49 1.15
CA SER A 44 -4.12 -8.73 2.58
C SER A 44 -4.40 -10.18 2.97
N ASN A 45 -5.31 -10.84 2.25
CA ASN A 45 -5.66 -12.25 2.45
C ASN A 45 -4.80 -13.21 1.63
N LEU A 46 -3.79 -12.72 0.90
CA LEU A 46 -2.99 -13.53 0.01
C LEU A 46 -1.73 -14.05 0.71
N PRO A 47 -1.70 -15.31 1.19
CA PRO A 47 -0.56 -15.81 1.97
C PRO A 47 0.70 -15.98 1.11
N THR A 48 0.60 -15.94 -0.21
CA THR A 48 1.79 -16.05 -1.06
C THR A 48 2.51 -14.73 -1.24
N LEU A 49 1.88 -13.60 -0.90
CA LEU A 49 2.42 -12.27 -1.16
C LEU A 49 3.57 -11.96 -0.20
N VAL A 50 4.73 -11.63 -0.79
CA VAL A 50 5.98 -11.35 -0.06
C VAL A 50 6.45 -9.92 -0.31
N LYS A 51 6.27 -9.41 -1.53
CA LYS A 51 6.70 -8.07 -1.92
C LYS A 51 5.56 -7.29 -2.53
N LEU A 52 5.42 -6.03 -2.11
CA LEU A 52 4.42 -5.12 -2.63
C LEU A 52 5.08 -3.77 -2.93
N THR A 53 5.01 -3.38 -4.20
CA THR A 53 5.49 -2.10 -4.71
C THR A 53 4.36 -1.35 -5.39
N ILE A 54 4.06 -0.12 -4.95
CA ILE A 54 3.12 0.80 -5.63
C ILE A 54 3.90 2.03 -6.11
N GLU A 55 3.74 2.38 -7.38
CA GLU A 55 4.37 3.54 -8.02
C GLU A 55 3.33 4.47 -8.66
N GLU A 56 2.61 5.24 -7.84
CA GLU A 56 1.56 6.15 -8.28
C GLU A 56 2.03 7.63 -8.28
N GLN A 57 2.48 8.13 -9.43
CA GLN A 57 2.96 9.52 -9.52
C GLN A 57 1.89 10.54 -9.92
N ASP A 58 0.71 10.06 -10.32
CA ASP A 58 -0.39 10.93 -10.74
C ASP A 58 -1.38 11.12 -9.58
N SER A 59 -1.50 12.33 -9.04
CA SER A 59 -2.28 12.64 -7.84
C SER A 59 -3.73 13.08 -8.10
N ASP A 60 -4.40 12.51 -9.09
CA ASP A 60 -5.85 12.75 -9.23
C ASP A 60 -6.58 11.80 -8.28
N SER A 61 -6.49 12.14 -6.99
CA SER A 61 -7.24 11.62 -5.84
C SER A 61 -7.91 10.26 -6.08
N ALA A 62 -7.12 9.18 -6.04
CA ALA A 62 -7.68 7.85 -5.88
C ALA A 62 -8.05 7.68 -4.40
N VAL A 63 -9.09 8.40 -3.97
CA VAL A 63 -9.63 8.31 -2.60
C VAL A 63 -10.02 6.86 -2.39
N LEU A 64 -9.26 6.14 -1.58
CA LEU A 64 -9.71 4.86 -1.07
C LEU A 64 -11.07 5.08 -0.42
N ASP A 65 -12.02 4.18 -0.66
CA ASP A 65 -13.32 4.25 0.01
C ASP A 65 -13.11 3.95 1.50
N GLU A 66 -12.86 5.00 2.29
CA GLU A 66 -12.47 4.95 3.71
C GLU A 66 -13.46 4.11 4.54
N ASP A 67 -14.74 4.09 4.19
CA ASP A 67 -15.76 3.42 5.02
C ASP A 67 -15.68 1.88 4.96
N ASN A 68 -14.97 1.31 3.98
CA ASN A 68 -15.01 -0.13 3.68
C ASN A 68 -13.66 -0.86 3.75
N LEU A 69 -12.58 -0.17 4.14
CA LEU A 69 -11.26 -0.79 4.19
C LEU A 69 -11.10 -1.68 5.44
N ASN A 70 -11.49 -2.95 5.32
CA ASN A 70 -11.23 -4.00 6.30
C ASN A 70 -10.09 -4.89 5.80
N LEU A 71 -8.88 -4.63 6.30
CA LEU A 71 -7.68 -5.35 5.90
C LEU A 71 -7.31 -6.39 6.95
N ALA A 72 -7.03 -7.61 6.47
CA ALA A 72 -6.38 -8.62 7.29
C ALA A 72 -4.89 -8.28 7.45
N PRO A 73 -4.19 -8.81 8.47
CA PRO A 73 -2.74 -8.66 8.54
C PRO A 73 -2.02 -9.24 7.31
N PHE A 74 -1.08 -8.50 6.75
CA PHE A 74 -0.20 -8.98 5.69
C PHE A 74 0.91 -9.86 6.29
N LEU A 75 0.57 -11.11 6.58
CA LEU A 75 1.41 -12.01 7.36
C LEU A 75 2.79 -12.28 6.73
N ASN A 76 2.88 -12.36 5.41
CA ASN A 76 4.09 -12.81 4.71
C ASN A 76 4.81 -11.71 3.93
N VAL A 77 4.28 -10.48 3.95
CA VAL A 77 4.93 -9.35 3.27
C VAL A 77 6.17 -8.93 4.05
N THR A 78 7.33 -9.08 3.41
CA THR A 78 8.61 -8.69 3.97
C THR A 78 9.11 -7.35 3.43
N THR A 79 8.65 -6.97 2.23
CA THR A 79 9.11 -5.77 1.54
C THR A 79 7.93 -4.92 1.07
N LEU A 80 7.89 -3.68 1.55
CA LEU A 80 6.97 -2.64 1.11
C LEU A 80 7.75 -1.51 0.45
N ARG A 81 7.32 -1.12 -0.76
CA ARG A 81 7.86 0.04 -1.45
C ARG A 81 6.76 0.91 -2.01
N PHE A 82 6.84 2.20 -1.73
CA PHE A 82 5.88 3.19 -2.20
C PHE A 82 6.61 4.35 -2.88
N VAL A 83 6.20 4.68 -4.10
CA VAL A 83 6.62 5.89 -4.81
C VAL A 83 5.35 6.63 -5.20
N VAL A 84 4.99 7.64 -4.43
CA VAL A 84 3.70 8.31 -4.56
C VAL A 84 3.80 9.81 -4.56
N LYS A 85 2.84 10.49 -5.17
CA LYS A 85 2.78 11.95 -5.09
C LYS A 85 2.29 12.44 -3.71
N THR A 86 1.31 11.75 -3.12
CA THR A 86 0.76 12.02 -1.78
C THR A 86 0.69 10.72 -0.98
N ALA A 87 0.86 10.79 0.35
CA ALA A 87 0.91 9.60 1.20
C ALA A 87 -0.41 9.24 1.89
N THR A 88 -1.44 10.10 1.83
CA THR A 88 -2.69 9.99 2.62
C THR A 88 -3.30 8.59 2.59
N ASP A 89 -3.66 8.09 1.40
CA ASP A 89 -4.32 6.79 1.22
C ASP A 89 -3.42 5.62 1.66
N LEU A 90 -2.10 5.71 1.44
CA LEU A 90 -1.17 4.67 1.84
C LEU A 90 -0.96 4.61 3.36
N ILE A 91 -0.90 5.77 4.01
CA ILE A 91 -0.85 5.85 5.46
C ILE A 91 -2.09 5.20 6.05
N GLU A 92 -3.27 5.44 5.47
CA GLU A 92 -4.50 4.80 5.90
C GLU A 92 -4.44 3.27 5.78
N VAL A 93 -4.00 2.74 4.62
CA VAL A 93 -3.77 1.30 4.42
C VAL A 93 -2.84 0.75 5.51
N MET A 94 -1.74 1.44 5.79
CA MET A 94 -0.77 1.03 6.80
C MET A 94 -1.32 1.10 8.24
N GLN A 95 -2.23 2.02 8.52
CA GLN A 95 -2.88 2.13 9.83
C GLN A 95 -3.98 1.08 10.04
N ARG A 96 -4.64 0.65 8.97
CA ARG A 96 -5.75 -0.31 9.03
C ARG A 96 -5.30 -1.76 8.91
N SER A 97 -4.01 -2.00 8.75
CA SER A 97 -3.44 -3.33 8.67
C SER A 97 -2.20 -3.47 9.54
N GLU A 98 -1.76 -4.71 9.71
CA GLU A 98 -0.49 -5.06 10.34
C GLU A 98 0.40 -5.76 9.33
N PHE A 99 1.72 -5.63 9.51
CA PHE A 99 2.73 -6.21 8.63
C PHE A 99 3.79 -6.96 9.46
N PRO A 100 3.43 -8.03 10.18
CA PRO A 100 4.28 -8.62 11.22
C PRO A 100 5.64 -9.14 10.71
N SER A 101 5.76 -9.47 9.43
CA SER A 101 7.00 -9.95 8.80
C SER A 101 7.81 -8.87 8.09
N LEU A 102 7.40 -7.59 8.18
CA LEU A 102 8.04 -6.51 7.46
C LEU A 102 9.48 -6.32 7.92
N ASN A 103 10.43 -6.38 7.00
CA ASN A 103 11.85 -6.15 7.28
C ASN A 103 12.47 -5.05 6.40
N SER A 104 11.78 -4.65 5.33
CA SER A 104 12.23 -3.61 4.42
C SER A 104 11.07 -2.72 4.04
N PHE A 105 11.21 -1.44 4.33
CA PHE A 105 10.25 -0.40 4.00
C PHE A 105 10.95 0.75 3.29
N CYS A 106 10.38 1.22 2.19
CA CYS A 106 10.84 2.39 1.46
C CYS A 106 9.64 3.20 0.99
N MET A 107 9.64 4.50 1.30
CA MET A 107 8.63 5.44 0.80
C MET A 107 9.34 6.65 0.20
N ILE A 108 9.00 6.97 -1.04
CA ILE A 108 9.40 8.18 -1.75
C ILE A 108 8.11 8.93 -2.02
N VAL A 109 7.99 10.13 -1.46
CA VAL A 109 6.78 10.95 -1.55
C VAL A 109 7.11 12.39 -1.95
N ASP A 110 6.37 12.94 -2.90
CA ASP A 110 6.57 14.32 -3.36
C ASP A 110 6.00 15.34 -2.36
N ILE A 111 4.81 15.05 -1.81
CA ILE A 111 4.08 15.91 -0.89
C ILE A 111 3.71 15.09 0.35
N LEU A 112 4.29 15.44 1.49
CA LEU A 112 4.00 14.85 2.79
C LEU A 112 3.78 15.97 3.81
N LEU A 113 2.54 16.09 4.30
CA LEU A 113 2.18 17.07 5.32
C LEU A 113 2.74 16.64 6.67
N TRP A 114 3.01 17.61 7.56
CA TRP A 114 3.55 17.33 8.89
C TRP A 114 2.66 16.37 9.71
N GLU A 115 1.34 16.50 9.56
CA GLU A 115 0.33 15.67 10.21
C GLU A 115 0.45 14.20 9.76
N GLU A 116 0.70 14.01 8.46
CA GLU A 116 0.88 12.70 7.82
C GLU A 116 2.21 12.06 8.23
N VAL A 117 3.26 12.85 8.50
CA VAL A 117 4.54 12.34 9.02
C VAL A 117 4.32 11.59 10.34
N GLU A 118 3.60 12.21 11.29
CA GLU A 118 3.34 11.59 12.58
C GLU A 118 2.47 10.33 12.44
N GLN A 119 1.45 10.40 11.59
CA GLN A 119 0.58 9.27 11.28
C GLN A 119 1.34 8.10 10.63
N LEU A 120 2.29 8.38 9.75
CA LEU A 120 3.16 7.39 9.12
C LEU A 120 4.05 6.71 10.17
N PHE A 121 4.69 7.48 11.07
CA PHE A 121 5.51 6.91 12.13
C PHE A 121 4.69 6.01 13.06
N ARG A 122 3.46 6.41 13.41
CA ARG A 122 2.54 5.59 14.21
C ARG A 122 2.12 4.30 13.49
N ALA A 123 1.94 4.35 12.17
CA ALA A 123 1.64 3.17 11.38
C ALA A 123 2.85 2.22 11.34
N LEU A 124 4.04 2.76 11.07
CA LEU A 124 5.29 2.00 11.02
C LEU A 124 5.66 1.36 12.36
N SER A 125 5.42 2.03 13.48
CA SER A 125 5.69 1.46 14.80
C SER A 125 4.83 0.22 15.09
N ARG A 126 3.69 0.06 14.40
CA ARG A 126 2.83 -1.13 14.48
C ARG A 126 3.22 -2.22 13.48
N CYS A 127 4.03 -1.88 12.47
CA CYS A 127 4.45 -2.81 11.42
C CYS A 127 5.65 -3.68 11.83
N GLY A 128 6.24 -3.47 13.00
CA GLY A 128 7.27 -4.35 13.55
C GLY A 128 6.71 -5.13 14.74
N GLY A 129 6.84 -6.45 14.74
CA GLY A 129 6.72 -7.22 15.98
C GLY A 129 7.75 -6.71 16.99
N GLU A 130 7.42 -6.73 18.28
CA GLU A 130 8.25 -6.27 19.40
C GLU A 130 9.73 -6.68 19.24
N GLN A 131 10.53 -5.83 18.62
CA GLN A 131 11.96 -5.81 18.90
C GLN A 131 12.09 -4.87 20.08
N VAL A 132 12.06 -5.49 21.27
CA VAL A 132 12.56 -4.86 22.49
C VAL A 132 13.93 -4.31 22.13
N LEU A 133 14.02 -2.98 22.03
CA LEU A 133 15.29 -2.29 22.03
C LEU A 133 15.87 -2.52 23.43
N ASP A 134 16.59 -3.62 23.60
CA ASP A 134 17.48 -3.81 24.74
C ASP A 134 18.57 -2.75 24.62
N SER A 135 18.31 -1.56 25.13
CA SER A 135 19.34 -0.62 25.52
C SER A 135 20.05 -1.19 26.74
N THR A 136 20.93 -2.16 26.51
CA THR A 136 22.05 -2.46 27.40
C THR A 136 23.34 -2.02 26.74
N GLY A 137 23.94 -0.99 27.30
CA GLY A 137 25.26 -0.45 26.98
C GLY A 137 25.44 0.79 27.85
N SER A 138 25.91 0.59 29.09
CA SER A 138 27.31 0.63 29.54
C SER A 138 27.76 2.03 29.89
#